data_AF-A0A9E4JNA8-F1
#
_entry.id   AF-A0A9E4JNA8-F1
#
_cell.length_a   1.000
_cell.length_b   1.000
_cell.length_c   1.000
_cell.angle_alpha   90.00
_cell.angle_beta   90.00
_cell.angle_gamma   90.00
#
_symmetry.space_group_name_H-M   'P 1'
#
loop_
_entity.id
_entity.type
_entity.pdbx_description
1 polymer ?
#
loop_
_entity_poly.entity_id
_entity_poly.type
_entity_poly.pdbx_seq_one_letter_code
_entity_poly.pdbx_strand_id
1 'polypeptide(L)' 'MDSPNDESLFNPEKFPHSVGVANILHYTEYLNYKPTYVTTTEEVNGFCELAELLTL' A
#
# COMPACT_ATOMS: atom_id res chain seq x y z
N MET A 1 8.01 1.55 6.30
CA MET A 1 8.91 1.58 5.13
C MET A 1 8.15 2.35 4.07
N ASP A 2 8.49 3.62 3.90
CA ASP A 2 7.92 4.53 2.88
C ASP A 2 9.10 4.99 2.01
N SER A 3 9.73 4.05 1.32
CA SER A 3 10.82 4.36 0.41
C SER A 3 10.32 4.18 -1.03
N PRO A 4 10.77 4.97 -2.01
CA PRO A 4 10.48 4.75 -3.44
C PRO A 4 10.82 3.34 -3.96
N ASN A 5 11.47 2.50 -3.13
CA ASN A 5 11.69 1.09 -3.40
C ASN A 5 10.42 0.22 -3.41
N ASP A 6 9.33 0.66 -2.76
CA ASP A 6 8.11 -0.13 -2.64
C ASP A 6 7.19 0.00 -3.87
N GLU A 7 7.47 0.94 -4.78
CA GLU A 7 6.70 1.17 -6.01
C GLU A 7 6.58 -0.10 -6.86
N SER A 8 7.65 -0.90 -6.93
CA SER A 8 7.64 -2.14 -7.72
C SER A 8 6.67 -3.21 -7.19
N LEU A 9 6.29 -3.12 -5.90
CA LEU A 9 5.28 -3.97 -5.27
C LEU A 9 3.87 -3.59 -5.68
N PHE A 10 3.68 -2.38 -6.19
CA PHE A 10 2.40 -1.89 -6.72
C PHE A 10 2.23 -2.15 -8.21
N ASN A 11 3.22 -2.76 -8.89
CA ASN A 11 3.08 -3.09 -10.29
C ASN A 11 1.99 -4.19 -10.47
N PRO A 12 0.87 -3.89 -11.16
CA PRO A 12 -0.25 -4.81 -11.30
C PRO A 12 0.07 -6.05 -12.15
N GLU A 13 1.12 -6.01 -12.99
CA GLU A 13 1.59 -7.18 -13.75
C GLU A 13 2.28 -8.22 -12.86
N LYS A 14 2.87 -7.78 -11.73
CA LYS A 14 3.54 -8.66 -10.76
C LYS A 14 2.65 -9.01 -9.58
N PHE A 15 1.92 -8.01 -9.08
CA PHE A 15 1.09 -8.09 -7.90
C PHE A 15 -0.29 -7.48 -8.21
N PRO A 16 -1.22 -8.27 -8.76
CA PRO A 16 -2.56 -7.77 -9.12
C PRO A 16 -3.37 -7.30 -7.90
N HIS A 17 -2.98 -7.79 -6.71
CA HIS A 17 -3.53 -7.37 -5.43
C HIS A 17 -2.40 -6.82 -4.56
N SER A 18 -2.29 -5.50 -4.52
CA SER A 18 -1.32 -4.79 -3.69
C SER A 18 -2.05 -3.84 -2.74
N VAL A 19 -1.51 -3.70 -1.53
CA VAL A 19 -2.08 -2.85 -0.49
C VAL A 19 -1.01 -1.88 0.01
N GLY A 20 -1.32 -0.59 0.00
CA GLY A 20 -0.49 0.45 0.63
C GLY A 20 -1.15 0.94 1.92
N VAL A 21 -0.33 1.42 2.87
CA VAL A 21 -0.85 2.12 4.06
C VAL A 21 -1.12 3.58 3.74
N ALA A 22 -1.95 4.28 4.53
CA ALA A 22 -2.47 5.61 4.18
C ALA A 22 -1.39 6.66 3.87
N ASN A 23 -0.18 6.56 4.44
CA ASN A 23 0.95 7.45 4.16
C ASN A 23 1.33 7.48 2.67
N ILE A 24 1.05 6.39 1.93
CA ILE A 24 1.35 6.31 0.51
C ILE A 24 0.62 7.39 -0.30
N LEU A 25 -0.51 7.90 0.20
CA LEU A 25 -1.29 8.95 -0.43
C LEU A 25 -0.49 10.23 -0.62
N HIS A 26 0.43 10.55 0.32
CA HIS A 26 1.32 11.70 0.24
C HIS A 26 2.31 11.62 -0.94
N TYR A 27 2.52 10.42 -1.48
CA TYR A 27 3.50 10.16 -2.54
C TYR A 27 2.86 9.79 -3.87
N THR A 28 1.52 9.77 -3.97
CA THR A 28 0.79 9.28 -5.15
C THR A 28 1.11 10.01 -6.46
N GLU A 29 1.55 11.27 -6.39
CA GLU A 29 1.99 12.04 -7.55
C GLU A 29 3.39 11.66 -8.06
N TYR A 30 4.17 10.98 -7.22
CA TYR A 30 5.55 10.56 -7.50
C TYR A 30 5.65 9.06 -7.84
N LEU A 31 4.54 8.33 -7.87
CA LEU A 31 4.46 6.90 -8.14
C LEU A 31 3.86 6.62 -9.53
N ASN A 32 4.59 5.86 -10.36
CA ASN A 32 4.12 5.30 -11.61
C ASN A 32 3.16 4.13 -11.37
N TYR A 33 3.42 3.31 -10.35
CA TYR A 33 2.56 2.22 -9.93
C TYR A 33 1.90 2.52 -8.58
N LYS A 34 0.58 2.44 -8.53
CA LYS A 34 -0.24 2.72 -7.33
C LYS A 34 -0.80 1.43 -6.76
N PRO A 35 -0.89 1.32 -5.42
CA PRO A 35 -1.49 0.14 -4.81
C PRO A 35 -2.94 -0.02 -5.26
N THR A 36 -3.38 -1.27 -5.36
CA THR A 36 -4.76 -1.62 -5.71
C THR A 36 -5.73 -1.18 -4.61
N TYR A 37 -5.31 -1.30 -3.35
CA TYR A 37 -6.08 -0.93 -2.16
C TYR A 37 -5.22 -0.08 -1.23
N VAL A 38 -5.86 0.83 -0.50
CA VAL A 38 -5.20 1.65 0.51
C VAL A 38 -5.96 1.52 1.81
N THR A 39 -5.24 1.24 2.90
CA THR A 39 -5.82 1.18 4.24
C THR A 39 -6.20 2.58 4.72
N THR A 40 -7.13 2.67 5.67
CA THR A 40 -7.55 3.98 6.20
C THR A 40 -6.52 4.57 7.17
N THR A 41 -5.75 3.72 7.84
CA THR A 41 -4.76 4.13 8.84
C THR A 41 -3.33 4.10 8.31
N GLU A 42 -2.49 4.90 8.96
CA GLU A 42 -1.10 5.13 8.63
C GLU A 42 -0.16 4.12 9.32
N GLU A 43 1.05 3.99 8.76
CA GLU A 43 2.17 3.23 9.31
C GLU A 43 1.76 1.82 9.79
N VAL A 44 2.17 1.45 11.01
CA VAL A 44 1.90 0.14 11.63
C VAL A 44 0.40 -0.11 11.78
N ASN A 45 -0.39 0.93 12.04
CA ASN A 45 -1.83 0.76 12.19
C ASN A 45 -2.48 0.30 10.88
N GLY A 46 -2.02 0.80 9.73
CA GLY A 46 -2.48 0.34 8.42
C GLY A 46 -2.19 -1.15 8.20
N PHE A 47 -1.03 -1.63 8.65
CA PHE A 47 -0.73 -3.06 8.60
C PHE A 47 -1.63 -3.89 9.53
N CYS A 48 -1.92 -3.40 10.73
CA CYS A 48 -2.86 -4.05 11.65
C CYS A 48 -4.26 -4.12 11.05
N GLU A 49 -4.75 -3.02 10.48
CA GLU A 49 -6.05 -2.95 9.78
C GLU A 49 -6.13 -3.99 8.66
N LEU A 50 -5.09 -4.10 7.83
CA LEU A 50 -5.04 -5.14 6.79
C LEU A 50 -5.05 -6.55 7.39
N ALA A 51 -4.26 -6.79 8.43
CA ALA A 51 -4.20 -8.11 9.08
C ALA A 51 -5.56 -8.51 9.67
N GLU A 52 -6.27 -7.58 10.29
CA GLU A 52 -7.64 -7.79 10.77
C GLU A 52 -8.58 -8.13 9.60
N LEU A 53 -8.55 -7.35 8.52
CA LEU A 53 -9.41 -7.60 7.34
C LEU A 53 -9.17 -8.97 6.68
N LEU A 54 -7.92 -9.47 6.69
CA LEU A 54 -7.56 -10.75 6.08
C LEU A 54 -7.81 -11.97 6.97
N THR A 55 -8.04 -11.76 8.27
CA THR A 55 -8.23 -12.84 9.25
C THR A 55 -9.68 -13.00 9.71
N LEU A 56 -10.58 -12.17 9.20
CA LEU A 56 -12.04 -12.32 9.30
C LEU A 56 -12.55 -13.42 8.35
#